data_AF-A0A4Q2K4C0-F1
#
_entry.id   AF-A0A4Q2K4C0-F1
#
_cell.length_a   1.000
_cell.length_b   1.000
_cell.length_c   1.000
_cell.angle_alpha   90.00
_cell.angle_beta   90.00
_cell.angle_gamma   90.00
#
_symmetry.space_group_name_H-M   'P 1'
#
loop_
_entity.id
_entity.type
_entity.pdbx_description
1 polymer ?
#
loop_
_entity_poly.entity_id
_entity_poly.type
_entity_poly.pdbx_seq_one_letter_code
_entity_poly.pdbx_strand_id
1 'polypeptide(L)'
;MGASMVQINTRVPAELKEQGDLALARAGYTPAQAVRALWEYAVVHIHEPQAIRNVLQEESAEPEDPTAVESNPFTEWKTAAHAALCERMGISMSTGSSNIPFDELKKLAYLERSERLGL
;
A
#
# COMPACT_ATOMS: atom_id res chain seq x y z
N MET A 1 -3.01 32.55 -18.11
CA MET A 1 -2.95 31.48 -19.12
C MET A 1 -4.06 30.50 -18.79
N GLY A 2 -5.07 30.38 -19.66
CA GLY A 2 -6.18 29.45 -19.42
C GLY A 2 -5.68 28.01 -19.46
N ALA A 3 -6.11 27.17 -18.51
CA ALA A 3 -5.76 25.76 -18.51
C ALA A 3 -6.32 25.11 -19.79
N SER A 4 -5.44 24.70 -20.70
CA SER A 4 -5.82 23.95 -21.88
C SER A 4 -6.27 22.55 -21.45
N MET A 5 -7.56 22.26 -21.56
CA MET A 5 -8.07 20.90 -21.34
C MET A 5 -7.74 20.03 -22.55
N VAL A 6 -7.22 18.83 -22.29
CA VAL A 6 -6.89 17.82 -23.31
C VAL A 6 -7.72 16.56 -23.02
N GLN A 7 -8.16 15.88 -24.08
CA GLN A 7 -8.91 14.63 -23.97
C GLN A 7 -7.96 13.43 -23.88
N ILE A 8 -8.34 12.44 -23.07
CA ILE A 8 -7.68 11.13 -22.99
C ILE A 8 -8.64 10.11 -23.61
N ASN A 9 -8.20 9.46 -24.68
CA ASN A 9 -9.02 8.49 -25.42
C ASN A 9 -8.35 7.12 -25.37
N THR A 10 -9.06 6.11 -24.86
CA THR A 10 -8.60 4.72 -24.78
C THR A 10 -9.73 3.78 -25.16
N ARG A 11 -9.42 2.70 -25.89
CA ARG A 11 -10.39 1.63 -26.18
C ARG A 11 -10.50 0.70 -24.99
N VAL A 12 -11.72 0.43 -24.53
CA VAL A 12 -12.02 -0.44 -23.39
C VAL A 12 -13.17 -1.37 -23.81
N PRO A 13 -13.17 -2.66 -23.41
CA PRO A 13 -14.30 -3.56 -23.62
C PRO A 13 -15.61 -2.97 -23.05
N ALA A 14 -16.72 -3.18 -23.75
CA ALA A 14 -18.00 -2.57 -23.40
C ALA A 14 -18.50 -3.04 -22.02
N GLU A 15 -18.41 -4.34 -21.76
CA GLU A 15 -18.83 -4.95 -20.48
C GLU A 15 -17.97 -4.43 -19.32
N LEU A 16 -16.66 -4.28 -19.53
CA LEU A 16 -15.75 -3.73 -18.53
C LEU A 16 -16.08 -2.26 -18.21
N LYS A 17 -16.41 -1.48 -19.24
CA LYS A 17 -16.83 -0.07 -19.09
C LYS A 17 -18.12 0.04 -18.27
N GLU A 18 -19.11 -0.78 -18.56
CA GLU A 18 -20.40 -0.76 -17.87
C GLU A 18 -20.26 -1.14 -16.38
N GLN A 19 -19.55 -2.24 -16.10
CA GLN A 19 -19.30 -2.68 -14.72
C GLN A 19 -18.48 -1.65 -13.94
N GLY A 20 -17.45 -1.09 -14.56
CA GLY A 20 -16.62 -0.04 -13.98
C GLY A 20 -17.42 1.23 -13.66
N ASP A 21 -18.26 1.70 -14.58
CA ASP A 21 -19.10 2.89 -14.36
C ASP A 21 -20.03 2.70 -13.17
N LEU A 22 -20.63 1.51 -13.04
CA LEU A 22 -21.54 1.19 -11.95
C LEU A 22 -20.81 1.10 -10.61
N ALA A 23 -19.60 0.53 -10.58
CA ALA A 23 -18.76 0.50 -9.39
C ALA A 23 -18.33 1.90 -8.95
N LEU A 24 -17.88 2.74 -9.89
CA LEU A 24 -17.49 4.13 -9.62
C LEU A 24 -18.69 4.96 -9.12
N ALA A 25 -19.86 4.81 -9.74
CA ALA A 25 -21.07 5.51 -9.31
C ALA A 25 -21.48 5.13 -7.89
N ARG A 26 -21.39 3.84 -7.52
CA ARG A 26 -21.60 3.36 -6.15
C ARG A 26 -20.62 3.98 -5.15
N ALA A 27 -19.38 4.22 -5.58
CA ALA A 27 -18.36 4.92 -4.80
C ALA A 27 -18.51 6.45 -4.82
N GLY A 28 -19.49 7.01 -5.53
CA GLY A 28 -19.76 8.45 -5.59
C GLY A 28 -18.92 9.21 -6.63
N TYR A 29 -18.30 8.51 -7.58
CA TYR A 29 -17.44 9.11 -8.60
C TYR A 29 -18.03 8.97 -10.00
N THR A 30 -17.88 10.01 -10.82
CA THR A 30 -18.02 9.89 -12.27
C THR A 30 -16.76 9.26 -12.89
N PRO A 31 -16.86 8.61 -14.06
CA PRO A 31 -15.68 8.05 -14.74
C PRO A 31 -14.58 9.09 -15.00
N ALA A 32 -14.96 10.31 -15.39
CA ALA A 32 -14.02 11.39 -15.64
C ALA A 32 -13.28 11.86 -14.36
N GLN A 33 -13.96 11.86 -13.21
CA GLN A 33 -13.32 12.16 -11.93
C GLN A 33 -12.33 11.08 -11.53
N ALA A 34 -12.69 9.80 -11.69
CA ALA A 34 -11.81 8.69 -11.38
C ALA A 34 -10.54 8.71 -12.26
N VAL A 35 -10.70 8.94 -13.57
CA VAL A 35 -9.58 9.10 -14.51
C VAL A 35 -8.71 10.29 -14.10
N ARG A 36 -9.30 11.45 -13.78
CA ARG A 36 -8.51 12.61 -13.35
C ARG A 36 -7.73 12.33 -12.06
N ALA A 37 -8.38 11.72 -11.07
CA ALA A 37 -7.74 11.35 -9.81
C ALA A 37 -6.58 10.36 -10.02
N LEU A 38 -6.70 9.43 -10.96
CA LEU A 38 -5.61 8.52 -11.32
C LEU A 38 -4.39 9.27 -11.89
N TRP A 39 -4.63 10.26 -12.76
CA TRP A 39 -3.55 11.10 -13.30
C TRP A 39 -2.93 12.01 -12.22
N GLU A 40 -3.74 12.57 -11.32
CA GLU A 40 -3.26 13.35 -10.18
C GLU A 40 -2.40 12.49 -9.26
N TYR A 41 -2.82 11.25 -8.97
CA TYR A 41 -2.04 10.29 -8.19
C TYR A 41 -0.68 10.00 -8.82
N ALA A 42 -0.63 9.78 -10.14
CA ALA A 42 0.61 9.54 -10.87
C ALA A 42 1.57 10.75 -10.82
N VAL A 43 1.04 11.97 -10.85
CA VAL A 43 1.84 13.20 -10.70
C VAL A 43 2.43 13.32 -9.30
N VAL A 44 1.62 13.05 -8.26
CA VAL A 44 2.09 13.07 -6.87
C VAL A 44 3.21 12.05 -6.64
N HIS A 45 3.13 10.87 -7.27
CA HIS A 45 4.09 9.77 -7.11
C HIS A 45 5.08 9.65 -8.28
N ILE A 46 5.40 10.75 -8.98
CA ILE A 46 6.26 10.73 -10.17
C ILE A 46 7.65 10.13 -9.94
N HIS A 47 8.16 10.19 -8.70
CA HIS A 47 9.45 9.62 -8.30
C HIS A 47 9.34 8.23 -7.66
N GLU A 48 8.13 7.68 -7.57
CA GLU A 48 7.81 6.43 -6.90
C GLU A 48 7.11 5.47 -7.87
N PRO A 49 7.82 4.94 -8.88
CA PRO A 49 7.20 4.12 -9.93
C PRO A 49 6.55 2.84 -9.40
N GLN A 50 7.01 2.32 -8.25
CA GLN A 50 6.39 1.17 -7.61
C GLN A 50 5.01 1.50 -7.03
N ALA A 51 4.80 2.70 -6.46
CA ALA A 51 3.50 3.13 -5.96
C ALA A 51 2.46 3.25 -7.08
N ILE A 52 2.90 3.64 -8.29
CA ILE A 52 2.05 3.68 -9.49
C ILE A 52 1.71 2.26 -9.98
N ARG A 53 2.70 1.35 -10.00
CA ARG A 53 2.49 -0.05 -10.41
C ARG A 53 1.50 -0.76 -9.52
N ASN A 54 1.64 -0.64 -8.20
CA ASN A 54 0.78 -1.31 -7.23
C ASN A 54 -0.70 -0.94 -7.42
N VAL A 55 -0.99 0.34 -7.73
CA VAL A 55 -2.36 0.81 -7.97
C VAL A 55 -2.92 0.30 -9.30
N LEU A 56 -2.10 0.17 -10.34
CA LEU A 56 -2.55 -0.26 -11.67
C LEU A 56 -2.64 -1.78 -11.84
N GLN A 57 -1.95 -2.55 -10.99
CA GLN A 57 -1.79 -3.99 -11.14
C GLN A 57 -2.61 -4.82 -10.15
N GLU A 58 -3.44 -4.18 -9.32
CA GLU A 58 -4.44 -4.77 -8.38
C GLU A 58 -4.39 -6.31 -8.31
N GLU A 59 -3.38 -6.82 -7.61
CA GLU A 59 -3.32 -8.21 -7.13
C GLU A 59 -3.55 -9.32 -8.19
N SER A 60 -2.62 -9.47 -9.15
CA SER A 60 -2.22 -10.83 -9.56
C SER A 60 -1.40 -11.50 -8.44
N ALA A 61 -1.86 -11.45 -7.18
CA ALA A 61 -1.40 -12.41 -6.21
C ALA A 61 -2.27 -13.65 -6.41
N GLU A 62 -1.78 -14.56 -7.24
CA GLU A 62 -1.80 -15.95 -6.75
C GLU A 62 -1.25 -15.91 -5.31
N PRO A 63 -1.79 -16.68 -4.36
CA PRO A 63 -1.22 -16.68 -3.01
C PRO A 63 0.25 -17.07 -3.11
N GLU A 64 1.11 -16.05 -3.17
CA GLU A 64 2.55 -16.16 -3.04
C GLU A 64 2.73 -16.90 -1.74
N ASP A 65 3.27 -18.11 -1.87
CA ASP A 65 3.55 -19.04 -0.80
C ASP A 65 3.97 -18.24 0.45
N PRO A 66 3.32 -18.38 1.62
CA PRO A 66 3.61 -17.58 2.82
C PRO A 66 5.05 -17.77 3.36
N THR A 67 5.87 -18.57 2.67
CA THR A 67 7.29 -18.77 2.90
C THR A 67 8.21 -18.01 1.94
N ALA A 68 7.68 -17.46 0.84
CA ALA A 68 8.42 -16.61 -0.10
C ALA A 68 8.52 -15.19 0.47
N VAL A 69 9.42 -15.04 1.44
CA VAL A 69 10.02 -13.73 1.71
C VAL A 69 10.80 -13.40 0.44
N GLU A 70 10.16 -12.75 -0.54
CA GLU A 70 10.89 -12.11 -1.61
C GLU A 70 11.87 -11.14 -0.94
N SER A 71 13.15 -11.45 -1.06
CA SER A 71 14.27 -10.61 -0.65
C SER A 71 14.17 -9.26 -1.34
N ASN A 72 13.36 -8.38 -0.78
CA ASN A 72 13.34 -7.00 -1.16
C ASN A 72 14.65 -6.40 -0.61
N PRO A 73 15.54 -5.85 -1.44
CA PRO A 73 16.76 -5.20 -0.98
C PRO A 73 16.45 -4.06 0.01
N PHE A 74 15.22 -3.50 -0.03
CA PHE A 74 14.71 -2.54 0.93
C PHE A 74 14.34 -3.13 2.33
N THR A 75 14.07 -4.43 2.42
CA THR A 75 13.87 -5.12 3.71
C THR A 75 15.20 -5.58 4.28
N GLU A 76 16.10 -6.09 3.44
CA GLU A 76 17.43 -6.55 3.85
C GLU A 76 18.29 -5.43 4.42
N TRP A 77 18.36 -4.25 3.77
CA TRP A 77 19.13 -3.12 4.33
C TRP A 77 18.54 -2.61 5.65
N LYS A 78 17.21 -2.64 5.81
CA LYS A 78 16.54 -2.23 7.05
C LYS A 78 16.94 -3.16 8.18
N THR A 79 16.90 -4.47 7.94
CA THR A 79 17.27 -5.48 8.95
C THR A 79 18.74 -5.36 9.33
N ALA A 80 19.64 -5.16 8.34
CA ALA A 80 21.07 -4.99 8.59
C ALA A 80 21.39 -3.68 9.35
N ALA A 81 20.80 -2.56 8.95
CA ALA A 81 20.98 -1.27 9.62
C ALA A 81 20.40 -1.29 11.05
N HIS A 82 19.28 -1.97 11.25
CA HIS A 82 18.65 -2.15 12.55
C HIS A 82 19.49 -3.04 13.47
N ALA A 83 20.03 -4.15 12.96
CA ALA A 83 20.92 -5.03 13.71
C ALA A 83 22.20 -4.32 14.19
N ALA A 84 22.85 -3.56 13.28
CA ALA A 84 24.04 -2.79 13.61
C ALA A 84 23.77 -1.68 14.65
N LEU A 85 22.57 -1.07 14.61
CA LEU A 85 22.16 -0.08 15.61
C LEU A 85 21.95 -0.74 16.98
N CYS A 86 21.25 -1.88 17.05
CA CYS A 86 21.00 -2.59 18.30
C CYS A 86 22.30 -3.06 18.96
N GLU A 87 23.24 -3.59 18.18
CA GLU A 87 24.57 -3.99 18.68
C GLU A 87 25.33 -2.79 19.28
N ARG A 88 25.32 -1.65 18.58
CA ARG A 88 25.97 -0.42 19.07
C ARG A 88 25.30 0.17 20.32
N MET A 89 24.01 -0.07 20.50
CA MET A 89 23.23 0.40 21.65
C MET A 89 23.20 -0.59 22.81
N GLY A 90 23.85 -1.76 22.67
CA GLY A 90 23.84 -2.82 23.69
C GLY A 90 22.47 -3.48 23.89
N ILE A 91 21.58 -3.37 22.90
CA ILE A 91 20.24 -3.94 22.94
C ILE A 91 20.29 -5.33 22.34
N SER A 92 19.93 -6.34 23.13
CA SER A 92 19.79 -7.71 22.63
C SER A 92 18.64 -7.78 21.62
N MET A 93 18.95 -8.16 20.39
CA MET A 93 17.93 -8.42 19.37
C MET A 93 17.10 -9.61 19.82
N SER A 94 15.85 -9.39 20.22
CA SER A 94 14.88 -10.46 20.27
C SER A 94 14.59 -10.87 18.83
N THR A 95 15.19 -11.97 18.37
CA THR A 95 14.93 -12.58 17.07
C THR A 95 13.55 -13.24 16.99
N GLY A 96 12.77 -13.18 18.07
CA GLY A 96 11.35 -13.53 18.03
C GLY A 96 10.58 -12.48 17.24
N SER A 97 10.59 -12.61 15.90
CA SER A 97 9.50 -12.08 15.08
C SER A 97 8.25 -12.83 15.55
N SER A 98 7.53 -12.25 16.49
CA SER A 98 6.18 -12.70 16.80
C SER A 98 5.40 -12.49 15.51
N ASN A 99 5.13 -13.58 14.80
CA ASN A 99 4.37 -13.61 13.55
C ASN A 99 2.88 -13.38 13.86
N ILE A 100 2.62 -12.27 14.56
CA ILE A 100 1.31 -11.81 14.98
C ILE A 100 0.82 -10.88 13.87
N PRO A 101 -0.31 -11.17 13.24
CA PRO A 101 -0.88 -10.30 12.22
C PRO A 101 -1.10 -8.89 12.78
N PHE A 102 -0.96 -7.87 11.93
CA PHE A 102 -1.00 -6.46 12.34
C PHE A 102 -2.22 -6.08 13.19
N ASP A 103 -3.39 -6.64 12.88
CA ASP A 103 -4.62 -6.39 13.64
C ASP A 103 -4.55 -6.90 15.09
N GLU A 104 -3.84 -8.00 15.31
CA GLU A 104 -3.64 -8.56 16.64
C GLU A 104 -2.59 -7.76 17.42
N LEU A 105 -1.52 -7.30 16.77
CA LEU A 105 -0.59 -6.32 17.36
C LEU A 105 -1.30 -5.04 17.79
N LYS A 106 -2.22 -4.54 16.93
CA LYS A 106 -3.02 -3.35 17.22
C LYS A 106 -3.91 -3.57 18.45
N LYS A 107 -4.55 -4.74 18.58
CA LYS A 107 -5.37 -5.10 19.75
C LYS A 107 -4.52 -5.15 21.02
N LEU A 108 -3.36 -5.81 20.97
CA LEU A 108 -2.45 -5.90 22.12
C LEU A 108 -1.98 -4.51 22.59
N ALA A 109 -1.65 -3.61 21.66
CA ALA A 109 -1.28 -2.24 21.99
C ALA A 109 -2.42 -1.45 22.66
N TYR A 110 -3.68 -1.68 22.25
CA TYR A 110 -4.83 -1.09 22.93
C TYR A 110 -5.04 -1.65 24.34
N LEU A 111 -4.84 -2.95 24.53
CA LEU A 111 -4.95 -3.62 25.82
C LEU A 111 -3.85 -3.15 26.79
N GLU A 112 -2.60 -3.08 26.34
CA GLU A 112 -1.50 -2.55 27.15
C GLU A 112 -1.76 -1.09 27.57
N ARG A 113 -2.37 -0.31 26.67
CA ARG A 113 -2.75 1.08 26.94
C ARG A 113 -3.91 1.19 27.93
N SER A 114 -4.92 0.32 27.88
CA SER A 114 -6.01 0.32 28.86
C SER A 114 -5.53 -0.09 30.24
N GLU A 115 -4.66 -1.12 30.31
CA GLU A 115 -4.03 -1.56 31.56
C GLU A 115 -3.19 -0.45 32.21
N ARG A 116 -2.41 0.29 31.41
CA ARG A 116 -1.62 1.43 31.90
C ARG A 116 -2.49 2.58 32.42
N LEU A 117 -3.72 2.71 31.92
CA LEU A 117 -4.66 3.76 32.29
C LEU A 117 -5.68 3.32 33.36
N GLY A 118 -5.65 2.04 33.77
CA GLY A 118 -6.56 1.49 34.79
C GLY A 118 -8.03 1.47 34.37
N LEU A 119 -8.29 1.31 33.07
CA LEU A 119 -9.62 1.24 32.46
C LEU A 119 -10.02 -0.20 32.12
#